data_AF-A0A533S759-F1
#
_entry.id   AF-A0A533S759-F1
#
_cell.length_a   1.000
_cell.length_b   1.000
_cell.length_c   1.000
_cell.angle_alpha   90.00
_cell.angle_beta   90.00
_cell.angle_gamma   90.00
#
_symmetry.space_group_name_H-M   'P 1'
#
loop_
_entity.id
_entity.type
_entity.pdbx_description
1 polymer ?
#
loop_
_entity_poly.entity_id
_entity_poly.type
_entity_poly.pdbx_seq_one_letter_code
_entity_poly.pdbx_strand_id
1 'polypeptide(L)'
;MSVKNKDRNMKRIQLCNKRGFSLVELLVVMAMFVIIIAVTGETFSRIMSQSSLQSKLAVSNIEGIVSLEMMRKDLGSAGFGIPWAFDAPITYKEVKPGDADSRETIAAAYNATPGTENQTLVPLAVSGGNNVLLGDATKLIEGSDYLVIRSTSIGASSAAQRWSFMNYTGMSKPATLTPQSWTQDNLTSSDWVVVVKVGLTSSFSKELVTNSTNSGAFTTQYTAANLNYYAPDQSKVTNYIYGVSSTEEPRMPFNRADYYVRIPADTDGNRLPQRCAPNTGILYKALVKHSNGTVSGNSEFPLLDCVADMQVVYILDSSSNGQTTETDSLAGLSAKEIRDQLKSIQVYILSHEGGKDSFYTYPKEKIAVGPSADGVNTGAGRSFDLKETIKTGWERYRWKVYRFSVNPANLASTL
;
A
#
# COMPACT_ATOMS: atom_id res chain seq x y z
N MET A 1 18.89 -105.45 -34.45
CA MET A 1 18.05 -104.31 -34.87
C MET A 1 16.62 -104.64 -34.50
N SER A 2 16.17 -104.27 -33.29
CA SER A 2 14.78 -104.50 -32.87
C SER A 2 14.35 -103.47 -31.84
N VAL A 3 13.19 -102.91 -32.13
CA VAL A 3 12.36 -101.95 -31.39
C VAL A 3 11.82 -102.57 -30.09
N LYS A 4 11.81 -101.81 -28.97
CA LYS A 4 10.62 -101.47 -28.12
C LYS A 4 10.98 -101.07 -26.67
N ASN A 5 10.39 -99.92 -26.28
CA ASN A 5 9.69 -99.63 -25.02
C ASN A 5 10.32 -99.90 -23.64
N LYS A 6 10.69 -98.81 -22.96
CA LYS A 6 10.59 -98.50 -21.51
C LYS A 6 11.41 -97.21 -21.33
N ASP A 7 10.98 -96.05 -20.84
CA ASP A 7 10.03 -95.64 -19.81
C ASP A 7 9.70 -94.17 -20.15
N ARG A 8 8.46 -93.71 -20.38
CA ARG A 8 7.38 -93.47 -19.40
C ARG A 8 7.86 -93.11 -17.98
N ASN A 9 7.81 -91.81 -17.66
CA ASN A 9 7.33 -91.22 -16.38
C ASN A 9 8.26 -90.20 -15.68
N MET A 10 8.66 -89.10 -16.31
CA MET A 10 9.08 -87.93 -15.50
C MET A 10 9.03 -86.55 -16.16
N LYS A 11 8.14 -86.29 -17.12
CA LYS A 11 7.82 -84.91 -17.54
C LYS A 11 6.32 -84.74 -17.78
N ARG A 12 5.53 -85.03 -16.75
CA ARG A 12 4.22 -84.43 -16.56
C ARG A 12 4.30 -83.62 -15.27
N ILE A 13 4.66 -82.34 -15.35
CA ILE A 13 4.01 -81.21 -14.65
C ILE A 13 4.44 -79.93 -15.38
N GLN A 14 3.82 -79.66 -16.53
CA GLN A 14 3.63 -78.29 -17.07
C GLN A 14 2.62 -78.38 -18.22
N LEU A 15 1.53 -79.14 -18.01
CA LEU A 15 0.36 -79.06 -18.87
C LEU A 15 -0.44 -77.82 -18.45
N CYS A 16 -0.48 -76.84 -19.35
CA CYS A 16 -1.60 -75.95 -19.57
C CYS A 16 -2.41 -75.53 -18.34
N ASN A 17 -1.96 -74.49 -17.64
CA ASN A 17 -2.93 -73.56 -17.06
C ASN A 17 -3.27 -72.50 -18.12
N LYS A 18 -3.84 -72.93 -19.25
CA LYS A 18 -4.52 -72.04 -20.20
C LYS A 18 -5.98 -71.93 -19.75
N ARG A 19 -6.20 -71.35 -18.56
CA ARG A 19 -7.53 -70.83 -18.23
C ARG A 19 -7.75 -69.62 -19.13
N GLY A 20 -8.47 -69.84 -20.23
CA GLY A 20 -8.99 -68.72 -21.01
C GLY A 20 -9.93 -67.92 -20.12
N PHE A 21 -9.74 -66.60 -20.07
CA PHE A 21 -10.64 -65.71 -19.35
C PHE A 21 -12.06 -65.93 -19.84
N SER A 22 -12.97 -66.21 -18.91
CA SER A 22 -14.39 -66.28 -19.21
C SER A 22 -14.89 -64.87 -19.61
N LEU A 23 -15.79 -64.78 -20.58
CA LEU A 23 -16.43 -63.52 -20.96
C LEU A 23 -17.10 -62.85 -19.74
N VAL A 24 -17.61 -63.65 -18.81
CA VAL A 24 -18.16 -63.20 -17.53
C VAL A 24 -17.09 -62.57 -16.63
N GLU A 25 -15.89 -63.14 -16.59
CA GLU A 25 -14.78 -62.64 -15.79
C GLU A 25 -14.28 -61.28 -16.31
N LEU A 26 -14.23 -61.10 -17.62
CA LEU A 26 -13.90 -59.82 -18.25
C LEU A 26 -14.98 -58.75 -18.00
N LEU A 27 -16.26 -59.14 -18.02
CA LEU A 27 -17.38 -58.25 -17.70
C LEU A 27 -17.35 -57.78 -16.24
N VAL A 28 -17.09 -58.70 -15.29
CA VAL A 28 -16.95 -58.38 -13.86
C VAL A 28 -15.78 -57.42 -13.62
N VAL A 29 -14.63 -57.64 -14.27
CA VAL A 29 -13.47 -56.76 -14.15
C VAL A 29 -13.76 -55.36 -14.69
N MET A 30 -14.39 -55.23 -15.87
CA MET A 30 -14.77 -53.91 -16.39
C MET A 30 -15.76 -53.18 -15.48
N ALA A 31 -16.76 -53.89 -14.94
CA ALA A 31 -17.71 -53.31 -14.00
C ALA A 31 -17.03 -52.80 -12.72
N MET A 32 -16.09 -53.58 -12.16
CA MET A 32 -15.28 -53.14 -11.01
C MET A 32 -14.42 -51.91 -11.35
N PHE A 33 -13.79 -51.88 -12.52
CA PHE A 33 -12.96 -50.74 -12.94
C PHE A 33 -13.77 -49.45 -13.08
N VAL A 34 -14.98 -49.51 -13.65
CA VAL A 34 -15.85 -48.33 -13.79
C VAL A 34 -16.21 -47.75 -12.42
N ILE A 35 -16.54 -48.61 -11.45
CA ILE A 35 -16.84 -48.16 -10.07
C ILE A 35 -15.61 -47.53 -9.42
N ILE A 36 -14.43 -48.14 -9.56
CA ILE A 36 -13.18 -47.61 -9.02
C ILE A 36 -12.83 -46.26 -9.66
N ILE A 37 -12.99 -46.10 -10.97
CA ILE A 37 -12.75 -44.84 -11.67
C ILE A 37 -13.74 -43.76 -11.24
N ALA A 38 -15.01 -44.10 -11.01
CA ALA A 38 -16.00 -43.14 -10.53
C ALA A 38 -15.64 -42.62 -9.12
N VAL A 39 -15.29 -43.52 -8.19
CA VAL A 39 -14.89 -43.15 -6.83
C VAL A 39 -13.56 -42.38 -6.83
N THR A 40 -12.57 -42.81 -7.62
CA THR A 40 -11.29 -42.09 -7.73
C THR A 40 -11.43 -40.75 -8.44
N GLY A 41 -12.35 -40.62 -9.40
CA GLY A 41 -12.67 -39.36 -10.07
C GLY A 41 -13.24 -38.31 -9.12
N GLU A 42 -14.22 -38.67 -8.29
CA GLU A 42 -14.77 -37.74 -7.30
C GLU A 42 -13.74 -37.33 -6.25
N THR A 43 -12.95 -38.27 -5.73
CA THR A 43 -11.90 -37.99 -4.75
C THR A 43 -10.79 -37.13 -5.34
N PHE A 44 -10.35 -37.41 -6.56
CA PHE A 44 -9.40 -36.57 -7.29
C PHE A 44 -9.94 -35.15 -7.50
N SER A 45 -11.20 -34.99 -7.89
CA SER A 45 -11.83 -33.68 -8.05
C SER A 45 -11.85 -32.88 -6.74
N ARG A 46 -12.12 -33.55 -5.60
CA ARG A 46 -12.09 -32.92 -4.27
C ARG A 46 -10.67 -32.54 -3.85
N ILE A 47 -9.69 -33.41 -4.08
CA ILE A 47 -8.28 -33.14 -3.77
C ILE A 47 -7.77 -31.98 -4.62
N MET A 48 -8.09 -31.97 -5.91
CA MET A 48 -7.69 -30.91 -6.84
C MET A 48 -8.30 -29.56 -6.46
N SER A 49 -9.60 -29.54 -6.12
CA SER A 49 -10.26 -28.30 -5.68
C SER A 49 -9.68 -27.77 -4.37
N GLN A 50 -9.46 -28.64 -3.38
CA GLN A 50 -8.82 -28.28 -2.12
C GLN A 50 -7.39 -27.80 -2.32
N SER A 51 -6.58 -28.48 -3.13
CA SER A 51 -5.21 -28.06 -3.45
C SER A 51 -5.18 -26.68 -4.11
N SER A 52 -6.07 -26.43 -5.08
CA SER A 52 -6.19 -25.13 -5.73
C SER A 52 -6.61 -24.03 -4.75
N LEU A 53 -7.46 -24.35 -3.77
CA LEU A 53 -7.91 -23.42 -2.74
C LEU A 53 -6.77 -23.10 -1.77
N GLN A 54 -6.03 -24.11 -1.30
CA GLN A 54 -4.86 -23.92 -0.43
C GLN A 54 -3.77 -23.08 -1.11
N SER A 55 -3.50 -23.34 -2.39
CA SER A 55 -2.56 -22.52 -3.17
C SER A 55 -3.02 -21.06 -3.28
N LYS A 56 -4.30 -20.82 -3.55
CA LYS A 56 -4.87 -19.45 -3.61
C LYS A 56 -4.84 -18.75 -2.26
N LEU A 57 -5.09 -19.46 -1.16
CA LEU A 57 -4.97 -18.91 0.19
C LEU A 57 -3.51 -18.53 0.50
N ALA A 58 -2.55 -19.36 0.12
CA ALA A 58 -1.14 -19.09 0.34
C ALA A 58 -0.66 -17.86 -0.45
N VAL A 59 -1.01 -17.77 -1.74
CA VAL A 59 -0.70 -16.61 -2.59
C VAL A 59 -1.29 -15.33 -2.02
N SER A 60 -2.59 -15.34 -1.67
CA SER A 60 -3.28 -14.18 -1.09
C SER A 60 -2.65 -13.72 0.23
N ASN A 61 -2.16 -14.65 1.05
CA ASN A 61 -1.47 -14.32 2.29
C ASN A 61 -0.10 -13.67 2.05
N ILE A 62 0.68 -14.20 1.10
CA ILE A 62 2.00 -13.64 0.77
C ILE A 62 1.86 -12.26 0.14
N GLU A 63 0.97 -12.10 -0.84
CA GLU A 63 0.67 -10.82 -1.49
C GLU A 63 0.20 -9.79 -0.46
N GLY A 64 -0.72 -10.17 0.43
CA GLY A 64 -1.19 -9.31 1.50
C GLY A 64 -0.06 -8.83 2.42
N ILE A 65 0.84 -9.71 2.85
CA ILE A 65 1.96 -9.32 3.72
C ILE A 65 2.86 -8.28 3.05
N VAL A 66 3.31 -8.54 1.82
CA VAL A 66 4.26 -7.65 1.13
C VAL A 66 3.63 -6.28 0.88
N SER A 67 2.39 -6.26 0.40
CA SER A 67 1.68 -5.02 0.10
C SER A 67 1.36 -4.18 1.33
N LEU A 68 1.01 -4.82 2.45
CA LEU A 68 0.78 -4.12 3.71
C LEU A 68 2.08 -3.62 4.36
N GLU A 69 3.20 -4.32 4.16
CA GLU A 69 4.52 -3.82 4.58
C GLU A 69 4.96 -2.58 3.78
N MET A 70 4.58 -2.49 2.49
CA MET A 70 4.79 -1.28 1.70
C MET A 70 4.02 -0.09 2.32
N MET A 71 2.74 -0.27 2.60
CA MET A 71 1.91 0.76 3.26
C MET A 71 2.46 1.14 4.65
N ARG A 72 2.87 0.16 5.44
CA ARG A 72 3.49 0.37 6.75
C ARG A 72 4.78 1.18 6.65
N LYS A 73 5.63 0.91 5.67
CA LYS A 73 6.86 1.67 5.41
C LYS A 73 6.56 3.11 5.02
N ASP A 74 5.58 3.31 4.13
CA ASP A 74 5.17 4.64 3.68
C ASP A 74 4.63 5.47 4.87
N LEU A 75 3.80 4.88 5.74
CA LEU A 75 3.34 5.50 6.99
C LEU A 75 4.47 5.85 7.95
N GLY A 76 5.46 4.98 8.10
CA GLY A 76 6.63 5.26 8.96
C GLY A 76 7.47 6.42 8.43
N SER A 77 7.48 6.60 7.10
CA SER A 77 8.16 7.69 6.42
C SER A 77 7.36 8.99 6.33
N ALA A 78 6.11 9.03 6.80
CA ALA A 78 5.28 10.21 6.75
C ALA A 78 5.99 11.42 7.40
N GLY A 79 6.05 12.54 6.69
CA GLY A 79 6.77 13.74 7.14
C GLY A 79 8.27 13.76 6.86
N PHE A 80 8.85 12.69 6.30
CA PHE A 80 10.26 12.70 5.91
C PHE A 80 10.51 13.73 4.80
N GLY A 81 11.50 14.60 5.01
CA GLY A 81 11.84 15.68 4.09
C GLY A 81 10.79 16.80 3.97
N ILE A 82 9.72 16.80 4.77
CA ILE A 82 8.71 17.86 4.74
C ILE A 82 9.17 19.05 5.60
N PRO A 83 9.14 20.28 5.06
CA PRO A 83 9.46 21.49 5.83
C PRO A 83 8.36 21.83 6.84
N TRP A 84 8.74 22.48 7.95
CA TRP A 84 7.82 22.96 8.97
C TRP A 84 7.42 24.42 8.78
N ALA A 85 8.21 25.15 8.00
CA ALA A 85 7.99 26.51 7.58
C ALA A 85 8.73 26.76 6.24
N PHE A 86 8.46 27.89 5.61
CA PHE A 86 9.19 28.35 4.43
C PHE A 86 10.05 29.55 4.83
N ASP A 87 11.28 29.62 4.32
CA ASP A 87 12.16 30.78 4.53
C ASP A 87 11.63 32.06 3.85
N ALA A 88 10.90 31.89 2.76
CA ALA A 88 10.13 32.91 2.06
C ALA A 88 8.78 32.32 1.59
N PRO A 89 7.74 33.14 1.40
CA PRO A 89 6.46 32.66 0.87
C PRO A 89 6.61 31.97 -0.49
N ILE A 90 6.09 30.75 -0.60
CA ILE A 90 6.05 29.99 -1.85
C ILE A 90 4.61 29.65 -2.24
N THR A 91 4.42 29.34 -3.52
CA THR A 91 3.23 28.66 -4.01
C THR A 91 3.66 27.38 -4.71
N TYR A 92 3.02 26.26 -4.37
CA TYR A 92 3.22 24.97 -5.03
C TYR A 92 1.88 24.39 -5.47
N LYS A 93 1.90 23.35 -6.30
CA LYS A 93 0.70 22.74 -6.87
C LYS A 93 0.54 21.30 -6.39
N GLU A 94 -0.45 21.05 -5.53
CA GLU A 94 -0.90 19.70 -5.15
C GLU A 94 -1.91 19.16 -6.16
N VAL A 95 -2.61 18.07 -5.87
CA VAL A 95 -3.54 17.42 -6.80
C VAL A 95 -4.43 18.44 -7.50
N LYS A 96 -4.46 18.37 -8.83
CA LYS A 96 -5.30 19.24 -9.63
C LYS A 96 -6.77 18.82 -9.42
N PRO A 97 -7.67 19.70 -8.95
CA PRO A 97 -9.09 19.38 -8.84
C PRO A 97 -9.67 19.14 -10.25
N GLY A 98 -10.50 18.10 -10.38
CA GLY A 98 -10.72 17.39 -11.64
C GLY A 98 -11.32 18.22 -12.79
N ASP A 99 -10.74 18.04 -13.98
CA ASP A 99 -11.36 18.39 -15.28
C ASP A 99 -11.70 17.15 -16.14
N ALA A 100 -11.14 15.97 -15.83
CA ALA A 100 -11.21 14.77 -16.71
C ALA A 100 -11.54 13.46 -15.99
N ASP A 101 -11.18 13.34 -14.71
CA ASP A 101 -11.51 12.21 -13.86
C ASP A 101 -11.90 12.75 -12.49
N SER A 102 -12.87 12.08 -11.90
CA SER A 102 -13.57 12.54 -10.70
C SER A 102 -12.83 12.11 -9.43
N ARG A 103 -11.91 11.14 -9.55
CA ARG A 103 -10.96 10.75 -8.49
C ARG A 103 -10.10 11.92 -8.05
N GLU A 104 -9.71 12.77 -9.00
CA GLU A 104 -8.93 13.97 -8.78
C GLU A 104 -9.67 14.96 -7.88
N THR A 105 -10.99 15.08 -8.01
CA THR A 105 -11.80 15.93 -7.14
C THR A 105 -11.79 15.43 -5.70
N ILE A 106 -11.89 14.12 -5.50
CA ILE A 106 -11.82 13.52 -4.16
C ILE A 106 -10.41 13.68 -3.57
N ALA A 107 -9.37 13.36 -4.35
CA ALA A 107 -7.99 13.53 -3.91
C ALA A 107 -7.69 15.01 -3.60
N ALA A 108 -8.19 15.95 -4.40
CA ALA A 108 -8.02 17.38 -4.16
C ALA A 108 -8.70 17.87 -2.88
N ALA A 109 -9.77 17.21 -2.41
CA ALA A 109 -10.40 17.51 -1.12
C ALA A 109 -9.43 17.37 0.05
N TYR A 110 -8.38 16.55 -0.11
CA TYR A 110 -7.33 16.32 0.89
C TYR A 110 -6.02 17.05 0.59
N ASN A 111 -6.02 18.03 -0.33
CA ASN A 111 -4.91 18.98 -0.45
C ASN A 111 -4.76 19.81 0.83
N ALA A 112 -3.60 20.44 1.05
CA ALA A 112 -3.37 21.28 2.24
C ALA A 112 -4.46 22.37 2.42
N THR A 113 -4.89 22.97 1.31
CA THR A 113 -6.12 23.76 1.19
C THR A 113 -7.11 22.92 0.37
N PRO A 114 -8.21 22.43 0.98
CA PRO A 114 -9.15 21.53 0.32
C PRO A 114 -9.67 22.07 -1.02
N GLY A 115 -9.71 21.20 -2.03
CA GLY A 115 -10.31 21.46 -3.34
C GLY A 115 -9.53 22.39 -4.26
N THR A 116 -8.35 22.88 -3.85
CA THR A 116 -7.57 23.87 -4.62
C THR A 116 -6.25 23.29 -5.08
N GLU A 117 -5.82 23.52 -6.33
CA GLU A 117 -4.51 23.06 -6.81
C GLU A 117 -3.36 23.84 -6.17
N ASN A 118 -3.44 25.18 -6.20
CA ASN A 118 -2.41 26.09 -5.69
C ASN A 118 -2.42 26.12 -4.17
N GLN A 119 -1.26 25.90 -3.57
CA GLN A 119 -1.06 25.77 -2.14
C GLN A 119 -0.02 26.77 -1.66
N THR A 120 -0.33 27.44 -0.55
CA THR A 120 0.56 28.39 0.15
C THR A 120 0.84 27.97 1.60
N LEU A 121 0.10 26.97 2.10
CA LEU A 121 0.25 26.46 3.46
C LEU A 121 1.40 25.46 3.56
N VAL A 122 1.97 25.36 4.75
CA VAL A 122 2.95 24.30 5.07
C VAL A 122 2.28 22.93 4.89
N PRO A 123 2.93 21.96 4.20
CA PRO A 123 2.30 20.69 3.91
C PRO A 123 2.03 19.86 5.18
N LEU A 124 0.86 19.21 5.23
CA LEU A 124 0.52 18.27 6.30
C LEU A 124 1.11 16.90 5.96
N ALA A 125 1.89 16.32 6.87
CA ALA A 125 2.50 15.01 6.62
C ALA A 125 1.49 13.89 6.36
N VAL A 126 0.34 13.97 7.02
CA VAL A 126 -0.78 13.05 6.86
C VAL A 126 -2.07 13.84 6.81
N SER A 127 -2.97 13.44 5.93
CA SER A 127 -4.35 13.91 5.88
C SER A 127 -5.24 12.77 5.41
N GLY A 128 -6.55 12.92 5.50
CA GLY A 128 -7.45 11.87 5.07
C GLY A 128 -8.89 12.23 5.36
N GLY A 129 -9.79 11.37 4.91
CA GLY A 129 -11.22 11.48 5.18
C GLY A 129 -11.77 10.18 5.71
N ASN A 130 -12.70 10.34 6.63
CA ASN A 130 -13.44 9.25 7.24
C ASN A 130 -14.71 8.98 6.43
N ASN A 131 -15.06 7.71 6.27
CA ASN A 131 -16.31 7.26 5.65
C ASN A 131 -16.61 7.95 4.32
N VAL A 132 -15.75 7.76 3.31
CA VAL A 132 -15.95 8.40 2.01
C VAL A 132 -17.31 8.01 1.44
N LEU A 133 -18.12 9.02 1.13
CA LEU A 133 -19.49 8.85 0.64
C LEU A 133 -19.53 8.42 -0.83
N LEU A 134 -20.49 7.57 -1.17
CA LEU A 134 -20.86 7.29 -2.56
C LEU A 134 -21.63 8.48 -3.16
N GLY A 135 -20.91 9.48 -3.68
CA GLY A 135 -21.44 10.41 -4.70
C GLY A 135 -21.06 10.02 -6.14
N ASP A 136 -20.19 9.01 -6.22
CA ASP A 136 -19.45 8.40 -7.33
C ASP A 136 -18.40 9.24 -8.05
N ALA A 137 -17.21 8.65 -8.16
CA ALA A 137 -16.12 9.23 -8.93
C ALA A 137 -14.91 8.29 -9.22
N THR A 138 -14.96 7.01 -9.61
CA THR A 138 -16.03 6.15 -10.11
C THR A 138 -15.83 4.73 -9.51
N LYS A 139 -16.44 4.48 -8.35
CA LYS A 139 -16.51 3.26 -7.53
C LYS A 139 -15.55 3.16 -6.32
N LEU A 140 -15.33 4.22 -5.56
CA LEU A 140 -14.80 4.05 -4.18
C LEU A 140 -15.77 3.18 -3.37
N ILE A 141 -15.25 2.40 -2.41
CA ILE A 141 -16.11 1.62 -1.50
C ILE A 141 -16.71 2.54 -0.44
N GLU A 142 -18.04 2.52 -0.30
CA GLU A 142 -18.76 3.38 0.63
C GLU A 142 -18.36 3.12 2.08
N GLY A 143 -18.11 4.23 2.78
CA GLY A 143 -17.76 4.21 4.18
C GLY A 143 -16.35 3.68 4.46
N SER A 144 -15.55 3.36 3.43
CA SER A 144 -14.11 3.21 3.61
C SER A 144 -13.44 4.58 3.69
N ASP A 145 -12.30 4.61 4.37
CA ASP A 145 -11.51 5.82 4.56
C ASP A 145 -10.59 6.10 3.38
N TYR A 146 -10.14 7.36 3.32
CA TYR A 146 -9.11 7.83 2.40
C TYR A 146 -7.92 8.33 3.19
N LEU A 147 -6.72 7.86 2.87
CA LEU A 147 -5.49 8.24 3.57
C LEU A 147 -4.49 8.85 2.60
N VAL A 148 -4.01 10.03 2.93
CA VAL A 148 -2.98 10.76 2.19
C VAL A 148 -1.73 10.84 3.04
N ILE A 149 -0.61 10.42 2.45
CA ILE A 149 0.71 10.51 3.04
C ILE A 149 1.55 11.43 2.16
N ARG A 150 2.26 12.36 2.80
CA ARG A 150 3.25 13.22 2.16
C ARG A 150 4.64 12.89 2.71
N SER A 151 5.61 12.79 1.83
CA SER A 151 7.04 12.60 2.16
C SER A 151 7.88 12.76 0.90
N THR A 152 9.14 13.16 1.00
CA THR A 152 10.03 13.14 -0.17
C THR A 152 10.35 11.72 -0.63
N SER A 153 10.34 10.73 0.27
CA SER A 153 10.81 9.36 0.01
C SER A 153 9.77 8.37 -0.49
N ILE A 154 8.49 8.73 -0.51
CA ILE A 154 7.40 7.85 -0.95
C ILE A 154 7.23 7.82 -2.48
N GLY A 155 7.96 8.67 -3.21
CA GLY A 155 7.95 8.73 -4.67
C GLY A 155 8.57 7.49 -5.32
N ALA A 156 8.15 7.19 -6.55
CA ALA A 156 8.68 6.07 -7.33
C ALA A 156 10.01 6.40 -8.05
N SER A 157 10.45 7.66 -8.03
CA SER A 157 11.69 8.08 -8.68
C SER A 157 12.92 7.57 -7.91
N SER A 158 14.02 7.30 -8.63
CA SER A 158 15.30 6.98 -7.97
C SER A 158 15.82 8.13 -7.11
N ALA A 159 15.49 9.38 -7.47
CA ALA A 159 15.84 10.55 -6.69
C ALA A 159 15.16 10.57 -5.32
N ALA A 160 13.89 10.19 -5.23
CA ALA A 160 13.12 10.15 -3.97
C ALA A 160 13.76 9.28 -2.89
N GLN A 161 14.54 8.26 -3.29
CA GLN A 161 15.20 7.35 -2.38
C GLN A 161 16.57 7.84 -1.88
N ARG A 162 17.00 9.03 -2.33
CA ARG A 162 18.34 9.58 -2.10
C ARG A 162 18.29 10.93 -1.40
N TRP A 163 19.29 11.19 -0.58
CA TRP A 163 19.45 12.45 0.13
C TRP A 163 20.93 12.79 0.25
N SER A 164 21.25 14.06 0.51
CA SER A 164 22.59 14.55 0.83
C SER A 164 22.46 15.71 1.82
N PHE A 165 23.57 16.34 2.19
CA PHE A 165 23.56 17.55 3.00
C PHE A 165 24.74 18.45 2.66
N MET A 166 24.60 19.72 3.02
CA MET A 166 25.64 20.73 2.95
C MET A 166 25.77 21.39 4.32
N ASN A 167 26.99 21.46 4.84
CA ASN A 167 27.33 22.22 6.04
C ASN A 167 28.74 22.81 5.92
N TYR A 168 29.03 23.83 6.72
CA TYR A 168 30.39 24.33 6.87
C TYR A 168 30.63 24.77 8.30
N THR A 169 31.88 24.61 8.76
CA THR A 169 32.31 24.90 10.14
C THR A 169 33.32 26.04 10.23
N GLY A 170 33.76 26.57 9.08
CA GLY A 170 34.69 27.70 9.00
C GLY A 170 34.10 29.01 9.52
N MET A 171 34.99 29.96 9.82
CA MET A 171 34.63 31.34 10.23
C MET A 171 33.98 32.13 9.08
N SER A 172 34.34 31.81 7.84
CA SER A 172 33.76 32.36 6.61
C SER A 172 33.18 31.24 5.74
N LYS A 173 32.10 31.56 5.01
CA LYS A 173 31.51 30.65 4.02
C LYS A 173 32.53 30.39 2.90
N PRO A 174 32.83 29.13 2.54
CA PRO A 174 33.65 28.81 1.38
C PRO A 174 33.06 29.39 0.09
N ALA A 175 33.92 29.77 -0.86
CA ALA A 175 33.47 30.31 -2.16
C ALA A 175 32.59 29.32 -2.94
N THR A 176 32.87 28.02 -2.80
CA THR A 176 32.06 26.92 -3.34
C THR A 176 31.84 25.89 -2.24
N LEU A 177 30.59 25.57 -1.95
CA LEU A 177 30.23 24.50 -1.03
C LEU A 177 29.71 23.31 -1.84
N THR A 178 30.35 22.15 -1.69
CA THR A 178 29.92 20.91 -2.34
C THR A 178 29.07 20.09 -1.38
N PRO A 179 27.97 19.46 -1.86
CA PRO A 179 27.24 18.49 -1.07
C PRO A 179 28.09 17.31 -0.63
N GLN A 180 27.67 16.66 0.45
CA GLN A 180 28.26 15.40 0.90
C GLN A 180 28.06 14.31 -0.15
N SER A 181 29.14 13.60 -0.46
CA SER A 181 29.11 12.37 -1.27
C SER A 181 29.14 11.13 -0.37
N TRP A 182 28.23 10.21 -0.63
CA TRP A 182 28.18 8.87 -0.04
C TRP A 182 29.04 7.87 -0.84
N THR A 183 29.26 6.69 -0.27
CA THR A 183 29.95 5.59 -0.96
C THR A 183 29.14 5.02 -2.12
N GLN A 184 27.80 5.04 -2.03
CA GLN A 184 26.84 4.59 -3.04
C GLN A 184 25.57 5.46 -3.00
N ASP A 185 24.71 5.35 -4.02
CA ASP A 185 23.39 6.02 -4.08
C ASP A 185 23.41 7.55 -3.92
N ASN A 186 24.42 8.18 -4.50
CA ASN A 186 24.46 9.64 -4.60
C ASN A 186 23.38 10.18 -5.55
N LEU A 187 22.90 11.38 -5.23
CA LEU A 187 22.14 12.20 -6.16
C LEU A 187 22.99 12.55 -7.39
N THR A 188 22.33 12.64 -8.54
CA THR A 188 22.94 12.91 -9.85
C THR A 188 22.49 14.28 -10.37
N SER A 189 23.20 14.86 -11.33
CA SER A 189 22.91 16.21 -11.83
C SER A 189 21.53 16.37 -12.47
N SER A 190 20.90 15.28 -12.91
CA SER A 190 19.52 15.28 -13.43
C SER A 190 18.45 15.22 -12.33
N ASP A 191 18.82 14.88 -11.10
CA ASP A 191 17.88 14.74 -10.01
C ASP A 191 17.42 16.11 -9.52
N TRP A 192 16.11 16.26 -9.42
CA TRP A 192 15.46 17.41 -8.81
C TRP A 192 15.36 17.21 -7.32
N VAL A 193 15.83 18.24 -6.61
CA VAL A 193 15.95 18.23 -5.16
C VAL A 193 15.25 19.42 -4.54
N VAL A 194 14.89 19.24 -3.28
CA VAL A 194 14.49 20.31 -2.36
C VAL A 194 15.51 20.41 -1.25
N VAL A 195 15.70 21.62 -0.74
CA VAL A 195 16.68 21.87 0.33
C VAL A 195 15.94 22.34 1.58
N VAL A 196 16.19 21.65 2.70
CA VAL A 196 15.59 21.96 4.00
C VAL A 196 16.72 22.36 4.95
N LYS A 197 16.69 23.60 5.39
CA LYS A 197 17.54 24.13 6.44
C LYS A 197 17.10 23.57 7.78
N VAL A 198 18.06 23.03 8.53
CA VAL A 198 17.83 22.58 9.91
C VAL A 198 18.69 23.43 10.84
N GLY A 199 18.01 24.28 11.63
CA GLY A 199 18.62 25.21 12.57
C GLY A 199 18.47 24.78 14.02
N LEU A 200 19.46 25.12 14.86
CA LEU A 200 19.48 24.87 16.31
C LEU A 200 19.63 26.15 17.15
N THR A 201 19.35 27.33 16.59
CA THR A 201 19.73 28.61 17.21
C THR A 201 18.95 28.96 18.49
N SER A 202 17.81 28.32 18.75
CA SER A 202 17.05 28.40 20.02
C SER A 202 15.88 27.40 20.10
N SER A 203 15.38 26.98 18.95
CA SER A 203 14.38 25.91 18.77
C SER A 203 14.72 25.14 17.51
N PHE A 204 14.52 23.82 17.51
CA PHE A 204 14.71 23.01 16.30
C PHE A 204 13.72 23.48 15.22
N SER A 205 14.23 24.03 14.11
CA SER A 205 13.43 24.43 12.95
C SER A 205 13.82 23.65 11.71
N LYS A 206 12.82 23.29 10.90
CA LYS A 206 12.99 22.74 9.56
C LYS A 206 12.35 23.70 8.57
N GLU A 207 13.15 24.45 7.85
CA GLU A 207 12.68 25.47 6.91
C GLU A 207 13.04 25.08 5.48
N LEU A 208 12.08 25.17 4.56
CA LEU A 208 12.38 25.02 3.14
C LEU A 208 13.22 26.22 2.71
N VAL A 209 14.35 25.94 2.07
CA VAL A 209 15.21 26.98 1.49
C VAL A 209 14.72 27.31 0.10
N THR A 210 14.52 28.58 -0.19
CA THR A 210 14.10 29.09 -1.50
C THR A 210 15.21 29.89 -2.15
N ASN A 211 15.17 29.97 -3.47
CA ASN A 211 16.14 30.80 -4.19
C ASN A 211 15.81 32.28 -4.01
N SER A 212 16.74 33.04 -3.41
CA SER A 212 16.59 34.49 -3.21
C SER A 212 16.59 35.31 -4.51
N THR A 213 17.13 34.75 -5.61
CA THR A 213 17.24 35.41 -6.93
C THR A 213 16.01 35.15 -7.80
N ASN A 214 15.41 33.97 -7.69
CA ASN A 214 14.12 33.61 -8.29
C ASN A 214 13.11 33.37 -7.16
N SER A 215 12.59 34.47 -6.62
CA SER A 215 11.67 34.45 -5.49
C SER A 215 10.55 33.43 -5.72
N GLY A 216 10.45 32.43 -4.85
CA GLY A 216 9.45 31.38 -4.91
C GLY A 216 9.92 30.04 -5.47
N ALA A 217 11.12 29.94 -6.05
CA ALA A 217 11.67 28.66 -6.52
C ALA A 217 12.11 27.76 -5.35
N PHE A 218 11.35 26.70 -5.11
CA PHE A 218 11.57 25.76 -4.01
C PHE A 218 12.31 24.47 -4.41
N THR A 219 12.53 24.24 -5.70
CA THR A 219 13.29 23.10 -6.22
C THR A 219 14.46 23.55 -7.06
N THR A 220 15.44 22.65 -7.22
CA THR A 220 16.51 22.84 -8.19
C THR A 220 17.09 21.50 -8.65
N GLN A 221 17.83 21.49 -9.75
CA GLN A 221 18.62 20.33 -10.14
C GLN A 221 19.90 20.23 -9.31
N TYR A 222 20.32 19.01 -8.97
CA TYR A 222 21.48 18.71 -8.12
C TYR A 222 22.82 18.99 -8.82
N THR A 223 23.11 20.26 -9.09
CA THR A 223 24.39 20.73 -9.64
C THR A 223 25.06 21.70 -8.68
N ALA A 224 26.39 21.73 -8.64
CA ALA A 224 27.13 22.61 -7.73
C ALA A 224 26.79 24.10 -7.94
N ALA A 225 26.56 24.52 -9.19
CA ALA A 225 26.18 25.90 -9.52
C ALA A 225 24.81 26.26 -8.94
N ASN A 226 23.82 25.38 -9.14
CA ASN A 226 22.46 25.60 -8.65
C ASN A 226 22.38 25.55 -7.11
N LEU A 227 23.06 24.57 -6.50
CA LEU A 227 23.03 24.36 -5.06
C LEU A 227 23.70 25.49 -4.27
N ASN A 228 24.54 26.31 -4.90
CA ASN A 228 25.17 27.46 -4.25
C ASN A 228 24.14 28.47 -3.73
N TYR A 229 23.00 28.62 -4.41
CA TYR A 229 21.88 29.47 -3.98
C TYR A 229 21.14 28.92 -2.76
N TYR A 230 21.27 27.62 -2.50
CA TYR A 230 20.62 26.91 -1.38
C TYR A 230 21.62 26.49 -0.29
N ALA A 231 22.89 26.88 -0.43
CA ALA A 231 23.93 26.56 0.53
C ALA A 231 23.74 27.36 1.83
N PRO A 232 24.04 26.79 3.01
CA PRO A 232 23.94 27.49 4.28
C PRO A 232 24.62 28.87 4.25
N ASP A 233 23.97 29.84 4.87
CA ASP A 233 24.44 31.23 5.04
C ASP A 233 25.16 31.44 6.37
N GLN A 234 24.97 30.52 7.32
CA GLN A 234 25.54 30.54 8.66
C GLN A 234 26.41 29.32 8.92
N SER A 235 27.51 29.53 9.66
CA SER A 235 28.39 28.45 10.11
C SER A 235 27.62 27.53 11.07
N LYS A 236 27.88 26.22 10.98
CA LYS A 236 27.24 25.15 11.79
C LYS A 236 25.75 24.93 11.53
N VAL A 237 25.18 25.55 10.50
CA VAL A 237 23.86 25.17 9.97
C VAL A 237 24.03 24.06 8.93
N THR A 238 23.16 23.05 9.00
CA THR A 238 23.12 21.97 8.03
C THR A 238 21.87 22.12 7.16
N ASN A 239 22.08 22.21 5.86
CA ASN A 239 21.01 22.15 4.88
C ASN A 239 20.96 20.74 4.30
N TYR A 240 19.85 20.04 4.55
CA TYR A 240 19.59 18.72 3.99
C TYR A 240 19.02 18.86 2.59
N ILE A 241 19.47 17.99 1.69
CA ILE A 241 19.06 17.93 0.30
C ILE A 241 18.29 16.63 0.13
N TYR A 242 17.02 16.72 -0.28
CA TYR A 242 16.19 15.55 -0.55
C TYR A 242 15.86 15.49 -2.03
N GLY A 243 16.10 14.34 -2.66
CA GLY A 243 15.59 14.11 -4.01
C GLY A 243 14.07 13.93 -4.01
N VAL A 244 13.45 14.38 -5.09
CA VAL A 244 11.98 14.31 -5.26
C VAL A 244 11.63 13.63 -6.58
N SER A 245 12.27 14.03 -7.67
CA SER A 245 12.01 13.55 -9.03
C SER A 245 13.32 13.43 -9.82
N SER A 246 13.42 12.44 -10.71
CA SER A 246 14.58 12.27 -11.60
C SER A 246 14.27 12.62 -13.06
N THR A 247 13.01 12.92 -13.38
CA THR A 247 12.53 13.05 -14.77
C THR A 247 11.97 14.42 -15.09
N GLU A 248 11.35 15.09 -14.11
CA GLU A 248 10.60 16.33 -14.32
C GLU A 248 10.72 17.26 -13.12
N GLU A 249 10.56 18.57 -13.35
CA GLU A 249 10.54 19.58 -12.31
C GLU A 249 9.40 19.31 -11.32
N PRO A 250 9.66 19.22 -10.00
CA PRO A 250 8.63 18.92 -9.03
C PRO A 250 7.66 20.09 -8.88
N ARG A 251 6.38 19.83 -9.15
CA ARG A 251 5.29 20.79 -8.88
C ARG A 251 5.03 21.07 -7.39
N MET A 252 5.56 20.25 -6.50
CA MET A 252 5.44 20.37 -5.04
C MET A 252 6.71 19.85 -4.35
N PRO A 253 7.07 20.34 -3.14
CA PRO A 253 8.36 20.03 -2.52
C PRO A 253 8.48 18.62 -1.91
N PHE A 254 7.53 17.73 -2.19
CA PHE A 254 7.43 16.39 -1.64
C PHE A 254 6.76 15.47 -2.66
N ASN A 255 6.79 14.17 -2.41
CA ASN A 255 5.92 13.21 -3.09
C ASN A 255 4.66 12.99 -2.24
N ARG A 256 3.54 12.68 -2.88
CA ARG A 256 2.26 12.38 -2.22
C ARG A 256 1.72 11.03 -2.69
N ALA A 257 1.29 10.22 -1.73
CA ALA A 257 0.70 8.92 -1.94
C ALA A 257 -0.67 8.86 -1.26
N ASP A 258 -1.66 8.44 -2.02
CA ASP A 258 -3.04 8.33 -1.58
C ASP A 258 -3.43 6.84 -1.50
N TYR A 259 -4.07 6.42 -0.41
CA TYR A 259 -4.54 5.06 -0.17
C TYR A 259 -6.05 5.06 -0.04
N TYR A 260 -6.70 4.20 -0.79
CA TYR A 260 -8.15 4.06 -0.82
C TYR A 260 -8.57 2.73 -1.42
N VAL A 261 -9.79 2.32 -1.10
CA VAL A 261 -10.40 1.11 -1.65
C VAL A 261 -11.37 1.49 -2.75
N ARG A 262 -11.24 0.87 -3.92
CA ARG A 262 -12.21 1.05 -5.01
C ARG A 262 -12.44 -0.21 -5.81
N ILE A 263 -13.60 -0.29 -6.44
CA ILE A 263 -13.92 -1.31 -7.42
C ILE A 263 -13.35 -0.85 -8.77
N PRO A 264 -12.49 -1.62 -9.44
CA PRO A 264 -12.02 -1.25 -10.76
C PRO A 264 -13.16 -1.14 -11.78
N ALA A 265 -13.04 -0.17 -12.69
CA ALA A 265 -13.88 -0.07 -13.87
C ALA A 265 -13.45 -1.11 -14.91
N ASP A 266 -14.35 -1.49 -15.83
CA ASP A 266 -14.02 -2.48 -16.87
C ASP A 266 -12.92 -2.01 -17.84
N THR A 267 -12.72 -0.69 -17.90
CA THR A 267 -11.68 0.00 -18.67
C THR A 267 -10.33 0.06 -17.97
N ASP A 268 -10.25 -0.30 -16.68
CA ASP A 268 -9.00 -0.32 -15.96
C ASP A 268 -8.13 -1.51 -16.39
N GLY A 269 -6.81 -1.32 -16.42
CA GLY A 269 -5.86 -2.40 -16.70
C GLY A 269 -5.88 -3.52 -15.66
N ASN A 270 -6.37 -3.22 -14.44
CA ASN A 270 -6.50 -4.16 -13.34
C ASN A 270 -7.97 -4.49 -13.12
N ARG A 271 -8.38 -5.73 -13.42
CA ARG A 271 -9.75 -6.20 -13.19
C ARG A 271 -9.86 -6.85 -11.82
N LEU A 272 -11.00 -6.65 -11.16
CA LEU A 272 -11.30 -7.34 -9.90
C LEU A 272 -11.33 -8.87 -10.17
N PRO A 273 -10.54 -9.66 -9.44
CA PRO A 273 -10.55 -11.11 -9.61
C PRO A 273 -11.95 -11.70 -9.40
N GLN A 274 -12.35 -12.65 -10.25
CA GLN A 274 -13.67 -13.33 -10.15
C GLN A 274 -13.87 -14.13 -8.84
N ARG A 275 -12.78 -14.33 -8.08
CA ARG A 275 -12.82 -14.95 -6.75
C ARG A 275 -13.37 -14.01 -5.67
N CYS A 276 -13.35 -12.69 -5.91
CA CYS A 276 -13.77 -11.71 -4.92
C CYS A 276 -15.28 -11.74 -4.69
N ALA A 277 -15.69 -11.47 -3.46
CA ALA A 277 -17.09 -11.32 -3.11
C ALA A 277 -17.68 -10.07 -3.80
N PRO A 278 -18.99 -10.06 -4.08
CA PRO A 278 -19.67 -8.87 -4.57
C PRO A 278 -19.44 -7.67 -3.64
N ASN A 279 -19.41 -6.46 -4.21
CA ASN A 279 -19.21 -5.20 -3.47
C ASN A 279 -17.88 -5.12 -2.68
N THR A 280 -16.87 -5.87 -3.11
CA THR A 280 -15.49 -5.68 -2.67
C THR A 280 -14.67 -5.01 -3.77
N GLY A 281 -13.59 -4.35 -3.37
CA GLY A 281 -12.68 -3.64 -4.26
C GLY A 281 -11.24 -4.10 -4.10
N ILE A 282 -10.34 -3.26 -4.58
CA ILE A 282 -8.91 -3.37 -4.44
C ILE A 282 -8.44 -2.16 -3.62
N LEU A 283 -7.57 -2.39 -2.64
CA LEU A 283 -6.83 -1.33 -1.98
C LEU A 283 -5.73 -0.85 -2.92
N TYR A 284 -5.72 0.44 -3.25
CA TYR A 284 -4.72 1.05 -4.11
C TYR A 284 -3.79 1.96 -3.32
N LYS A 285 -2.53 2.06 -3.78
CA LYS A 285 -1.65 3.20 -3.57
C LYS A 285 -1.63 4.03 -4.85
N ALA A 286 -1.95 5.31 -4.79
CA ALA A 286 -1.89 6.21 -5.94
C ALA A 286 -0.84 7.31 -5.70
N LEU A 287 0.10 7.48 -6.63
CA LEU A 287 1.10 8.55 -6.57
C LEU A 287 0.67 9.75 -7.40
N VAL A 288 0.70 10.95 -6.80
CA VAL A 288 0.45 12.19 -7.53
C VAL A 288 1.59 12.45 -8.52
N LYS A 289 1.27 12.65 -9.80
CA LYS A 289 2.29 12.94 -10.82
C LYS A 289 2.78 14.38 -10.74
N HIS A 290 4.08 14.60 -10.89
CA HIS A 290 4.65 15.95 -10.91
C HIS A 290 4.41 16.70 -12.24
N SER A 291 4.08 16.00 -13.32
CA SER A 291 3.79 16.60 -14.64
C SER A 291 2.49 17.37 -14.69
N ASN A 292 1.43 16.83 -14.09
CA ASN A 292 0.06 17.31 -14.31
C ASN A 292 -0.83 17.26 -13.07
N GLY A 293 -0.36 16.67 -11.96
CA GLY A 293 -1.13 16.58 -10.73
C GLY A 293 -2.27 15.61 -10.69
N THR A 294 -2.35 14.68 -11.64
CA THR A 294 -3.35 13.61 -11.63
C THR A 294 -2.94 12.48 -10.68
N VAL A 295 -3.93 11.80 -10.10
CA VAL A 295 -3.77 10.59 -9.26
C VAL A 295 -4.22 9.32 -9.98
N SER A 296 -4.90 9.46 -11.12
CA SER A 296 -5.48 8.38 -11.91
C SER A 296 -4.52 7.74 -12.93
N GLY A 297 -4.96 6.58 -13.46
CA GLY A 297 -4.29 5.85 -14.54
C GLY A 297 -3.03 5.13 -14.06
N ASN A 298 -1.92 5.30 -14.77
CA ASN A 298 -0.64 4.60 -14.48
C ASN A 298 0.04 5.02 -13.16
N SER A 299 -0.64 5.82 -12.33
CA SER A 299 -0.19 6.22 -11.00
C SER A 299 -0.73 5.34 -9.88
N GLU A 300 -1.68 4.45 -10.18
CA GLU A 300 -2.30 3.55 -9.22
C GLU A 300 -1.63 2.18 -9.20
N PHE A 301 -1.28 1.71 -8.00
CA PHE A 301 -0.66 0.43 -7.75
C PHE A 301 -1.61 -0.40 -6.87
N PRO A 302 -2.13 -1.54 -7.35
CA PRO A 302 -2.98 -2.40 -6.54
C PRO A 302 -2.13 -3.05 -5.43
N LEU A 303 -2.62 -3.01 -4.21
CA LEU A 303 -1.95 -3.56 -3.03
C LEU A 303 -2.61 -4.85 -2.57
N LEU A 304 -3.93 -4.84 -2.40
CA LEU A 304 -4.67 -5.98 -1.85
C LEU A 304 -6.03 -6.12 -2.54
N ASP A 305 -6.31 -7.33 -3.03
CA ASP A 305 -7.58 -7.68 -3.65
C ASP A 305 -8.68 -7.99 -2.62
N CYS A 306 -9.93 -7.95 -3.09
CA CYS A 306 -11.11 -8.40 -2.36
C CYS A 306 -11.31 -7.69 -1.01
N VAL A 307 -10.98 -6.41 -0.95
CA VAL A 307 -11.11 -5.56 0.23
C VAL A 307 -12.54 -5.03 0.31
N ALA A 308 -13.21 -5.28 1.43
CA ALA A 308 -14.56 -4.80 1.70
C ALA A 308 -14.57 -3.48 2.47
N ASP A 309 -13.54 -3.20 3.27
CA ASP A 309 -13.47 -1.95 4.02
C ASP A 309 -12.04 -1.57 4.41
N MET A 310 -11.75 -0.27 4.52
CA MET A 310 -10.55 0.26 5.15
C MET A 310 -10.94 1.36 6.14
N GLN A 311 -10.43 1.30 7.37
CA GLN A 311 -10.60 2.33 8.39
C GLN A 311 -9.24 2.76 8.93
N VAL A 312 -9.09 4.06 9.17
CA VAL A 312 -7.85 4.69 9.63
C VAL A 312 -8.13 5.45 10.92
N VAL A 313 -7.36 5.14 11.94
CA VAL A 313 -7.53 5.68 13.28
C VAL A 313 -6.23 6.35 13.71
N TYR A 314 -6.35 7.58 14.16
CA TYR A 314 -5.24 8.38 14.64
C TYR A 314 -5.24 8.41 16.16
N ILE A 315 -4.05 8.25 16.74
CA ILE A 315 -3.84 8.34 18.19
C ILE A 315 -3.13 9.66 18.46
N LEU A 316 -3.82 10.58 19.14
CA LEU A 316 -3.35 11.93 19.42
C LEU A 316 -3.08 12.14 20.92
N ASP A 317 -2.01 12.85 21.26
CA ASP A 317 -1.76 13.41 22.60
C ASP A 317 -1.94 14.93 22.53
N SER A 318 -3.19 15.37 22.49
CA SER A 318 -3.54 16.78 22.29
C SER A 318 -3.07 17.69 23.43
N SER A 319 -2.90 17.14 24.63
CA SER A 319 -2.46 17.86 25.83
C SER A 319 -0.96 17.74 26.10
N SER A 320 -0.20 16.99 25.28
CA SER A 320 1.24 16.71 25.51
C SER A 320 1.55 16.19 26.91
N ASN A 321 0.61 15.43 27.50
CA ASN A 321 0.70 14.92 28.87
C ASN A 321 0.84 13.38 28.90
N GLY A 322 1.04 12.76 27.74
CA GLY A 322 1.13 11.31 27.59
C GLY A 322 -0.23 10.59 27.62
N GLN A 323 -1.34 11.29 27.80
CA GLN A 323 -2.67 10.72 27.61
C GLN A 323 -3.05 10.82 26.14
N THR A 324 -3.47 9.69 25.58
CA THR A 324 -3.80 9.62 24.16
C THR A 324 -5.30 9.42 23.93
N THR A 325 -5.80 10.00 22.84
CA THR A 325 -7.19 9.89 22.40
C THR A 325 -7.21 9.32 20.99
N GLU A 326 -8.19 8.46 20.71
CA GLU A 326 -8.45 7.91 19.38
C GLU A 326 -9.39 8.83 18.60
N THR A 327 -9.10 9.07 17.33
CA THR A 327 -9.97 9.83 16.40
C THR A 327 -9.89 9.23 15.00
N ASP A 328 -10.96 9.33 14.23
CA ASP A 328 -11.01 8.97 12.80
C ASP A 328 -10.73 10.17 11.88
N SER A 329 -10.50 11.36 12.45
CA SER A 329 -10.31 12.58 11.70
C SER A 329 -9.19 13.45 12.24
N LEU A 330 -8.39 13.99 11.31
CA LEU A 330 -7.40 15.06 11.55
C LEU A 330 -7.90 16.42 11.05
N ALA A 331 -9.16 16.52 10.62
CA ALA A 331 -9.71 17.75 10.06
C ALA A 331 -9.65 18.90 11.08
N GLY A 332 -9.20 20.07 10.62
CA GLY A 332 -9.07 21.27 11.45
C GLY A 332 -7.72 21.40 12.19
N LEU A 333 -6.89 20.35 12.23
CA LEU A 333 -5.54 20.45 12.78
C LEU A 333 -4.56 21.05 11.77
N SER A 334 -3.75 21.99 12.23
CA SER A 334 -2.62 22.54 11.48
C SER A 334 -1.49 21.51 11.32
N ALA A 335 -0.61 21.75 10.35
CA ALA A 335 0.59 20.92 10.17
C ALA A 335 1.47 20.88 11.44
N LYS A 336 1.46 21.94 12.26
CA LYS A 336 2.19 21.96 13.54
C LYS A 336 1.52 21.06 14.58
N GLU A 337 0.21 21.17 14.75
CA GLU A 337 -0.54 20.35 15.71
C GLU A 337 -0.43 18.87 15.39
N ILE A 338 -0.52 18.48 14.11
CA ILE A 338 -0.32 17.08 13.71
C ILE A 338 1.08 16.59 14.11
N ARG A 339 2.13 17.38 13.92
CA ARG A 339 3.50 16.98 14.30
C ARG A 339 3.66 16.78 15.81
N ASP A 340 3.07 17.67 16.59
CA ASP A 340 3.24 17.66 18.05
C ASP A 340 2.36 16.58 18.71
N GLN A 341 1.13 16.42 18.20
CA GLN A 341 0.09 15.60 18.83
C GLN A 341 0.01 14.17 18.28
N LEU A 342 0.27 13.93 16.99
CA LEU A 342 0.11 12.59 16.40
C LEU A 342 1.18 11.62 16.90
N LYS A 343 0.75 10.57 17.61
CA LYS A 343 1.66 9.54 18.16
C LYS A 343 1.69 8.28 17.32
N SER A 344 0.54 7.83 16.82
CA SER A 344 0.47 6.66 15.96
C SER A 344 -0.72 6.70 15.00
N ILE A 345 -0.60 5.96 13.91
CA ILE A 345 -1.63 5.75 12.89
C ILE A 345 -1.92 4.25 12.86
N GLN A 346 -3.17 3.89 13.07
CA GLN A 346 -3.65 2.52 13.05
C GLN A 346 -4.53 2.32 11.84
N VAL A 347 -4.25 1.28 11.06
CA VAL A 347 -5.00 0.98 9.84
C VAL A 347 -5.62 -0.40 9.98
N TYR A 348 -6.91 -0.47 9.66
CA TYR A 348 -7.74 -1.66 9.71
C TYR A 348 -8.29 -1.93 8.33
N ILE A 349 -7.99 -3.11 7.77
CA ILE A 349 -8.44 -3.48 6.42
C ILE A 349 -9.20 -4.79 6.51
N LEU A 350 -10.49 -4.75 6.17
CA LEU A 350 -11.33 -5.93 6.05
C LEU A 350 -11.24 -6.47 4.62
N SER A 351 -10.78 -7.70 4.48
CA SER A 351 -10.84 -8.43 3.21
C SER A 351 -11.20 -9.89 3.42
N HIS A 352 -11.28 -10.66 2.35
CA HIS A 352 -11.38 -12.12 2.46
C HIS A 352 -10.26 -12.83 1.72
N GLU A 353 -9.89 -14.01 2.21
CA GLU A 353 -8.84 -14.84 1.61
C GLU A 353 -9.42 -15.88 0.66
N GLY A 354 -8.72 -16.12 -0.45
CA GLY A 354 -9.08 -17.14 -1.42
C GLY A 354 -10.35 -16.81 -2.22
N GLY A 355 -11.13 -17.83 -2.53
CA GLY A 355 -12.42 -17.68 -3.23
C GLY A 355 -13.56 -18.30 -2.44
N LYS A 356 -14.77 -18.20 -2.99
CA LYS A 356 -15.99 -18.77 -2.40
C LYS A 356 -15.82 -20.26 -2.12
N ASP A 357 -16.01 -20.66 -0.87
CA ASP A 357 -15.96 -22.04 -0.38
C ASP A 357 -17.36 -22.49 0.02
N SER A 358 -17.97 -23.36 -0.78
CA SER A 358 -19.34 -23.84 -0.56
C SER A 358 -19.52 -24.66 0.71
N PHE A 359 -18.42 -25.18 1.30
CA PHE A 359 -18.45 -26.00 2.51
C PHE A 359 -18.10 -25.20 3.77
N TYR A 360 -17.74 -23.93 3.61
CA TYR A 360 -17.41 -23.04 4.72
C TYR A 360 -18.61 -22.18 5.11
N THR A 361 -18.76 -21.90 6.40
CA THR A 361 -19.74 -20.92 6.92
C THR A 361 -19.03 -20.01 7.90
N TYR A 362 -18.93 -18.73 7.55
CA TYR A 362 -18.35 -17.69 8.40
C TYR A 362 -19.29 -17.43 9.60
N PRO A 363 -18.78 -17.40 10.83
CA PRO A 363 -19.63 -17.44 12.03
C PRO A 363 -20.25 -16.10 12.45
N LYS A 364 -19.81 -14.97 11.87
CA LYS A 364 -20.21 -13.63 12.33
C LYS A 364 -20.74 -12.78 11.17
N GLU A 365 -21.95 -12.26 11.29
CA GLU A 365 -22.54 -11.36 10.30
C GLU A 365 -21.91 -9.95 10.34
N LYS A 366 -21.55 -9.49 11.54
CA LYS A 366 -20.94 -8.18 11.77
C LYS A 366 -19.49 -8.30 12.17
N ILE A 367 -18.65 -7.46 11.58
CA ILE A 367 -17.21 -7.39 11.87
C ILE A 367 -16.85 -5.98 12.31
N ALA A 368 -16.09 -5.87 13.40
CA ALA A 368 -15.47 -4.63 13.82
C ALA A 368 -14.27 -4.28 12.91
N VAL A 369 -14.31 -3.12 12.26
CA VAL A 369 -13.21 -2.55 11.47
C VAL A 369 -12.75 -1.29 12.20
N GLY A 370 -11.88 -1.46 13.18
CA GLY A 370 -11.45 -0.42 14.12
C GLY A 370 -11.01 -1.01 15.47
N PRO A 371 -10.63 -0.18 16.46
CA PRO A 371 -10.37 -0.60 17.83
C PRO A 371 -11.61 -1.29 18.39
N SER A 372 -11.41 -2.51 18.87
CA SER A 372 -12.49 -3.38 19.27
C SER A 372 -12.10 -4.23 20.48
N ALA A 373 -13.05 -4.44 21.39
CA ALA A 373 -12.97 -5.44 22.45
C ALA A 373 -14.00 -6.54 22.15
N ASP A 374 -13.57 -7.80 22.19
CA ASP A 374 -14.43 -8.98 21.92
C ASP A 374 -15.20 -8.94 20.58
N GLY A 375 -14.68 -8.20 19.60
CA GLY A 375 -15.30 -8.04 18.27
C GLY A 375 -16.41 -6.99 18.20
N VAL A 376 -16.57 -6.18 19.24
CA VAL A 376 -17.42 -4.99 19.26
C VAL A 376 -16.54 -3.75 19.17
N ASN A 377 -16.88 -2.79 18.31
CA ASN A 377 -16.13 -1.54 18.22
C ASN A 377 -16.25 -0.75 19.53
N THR A 378 -15.11 -0.26 20.00
CA THR A 378 -15.00 0.50 21.26
C THR A 378 -14.55 1.94 21.04
N GLY A 379 -14.28 2.33 19.80
CA GLY A 379 -13.75 3.65 19.45
C GLY A 379 -13.99 4.00 17.98
N ALA A 380 -13.03 4.72 17.40
CA ALA A 380 -13.05 5.16 15.99
C ALA A 380 -13.11 3.98 15.00
N GLY A 381 -13.62 4.20 13.79
CA GLY A 381 -13.90 3.15 12.81
C GLY A 381 -15.38 2.73 12.81
N ARG A 382 -15.70 1.52 12.31
CA ARG A 382 -17.11 1.14 12.11
C ARG A 382 -17.40 -0.35 12.18
N SER A 383 -18.69 -0.68 12.37
CA SER A 383 -19.17 -2.07 12.36
C SER A 383 -19.64 -2.39 10.95
N PHE A 384 -18.94 -3.29 10.29
CA PHE A 384 -19.24 -3.71 8.94
C PHE A 384 -20.26 -4.85 8.95
N ASP A 385 -21.40 -4.65 8.31
CA ASP A 385 -22.44 -5.66 8.15
C ASP A 385 -22.25 -6.41 6.82
N LEU A 386 -21.82 -7.67 6.91
CA LEU A 386 -21.57 -8.52 5.73
C LEU A 386 -22.87 -8.83 4.98
N LYS A 387 -23.98 -9.00 5.69
CA LYS A 387 -25.25 -9.38 5.08
C LYS A 387 -25.87 -8.22 4.32
N GLU A 388 -25.79 -7.02 4.88
CA GLU A 388 -26.27 -5.80 4.23
C GLU A 388 -25.39 -5.44 3.03
N THR A 389 -24.06 -5.46 3.20
CA THR A 389 -23.14 -4.94 2.21
C THR A 389 -22.80 -5.95 1.11
N ILE A 390 -22.44 -7.18 1.48
CA ILE A 390 -22.01 -8.23 0.53
C ILE A 390 -23.22 -9.00 -0.02
N LYS A 391 -24.35 -8.98 0.68
CA LYS A 391 -25.60 -9.69 0.31
C LYS A 391 -25.41 -11.19 0.33
N THR A 392 -26.01 -11.94 -0.61
CA THR A 392 -26.09 -13.39 -0.50
C THR A 392 -24.73 -14.09 -0.65
N GLY A 393 -24.47 -15.06 0.22
CA GLY A 393 -23.28 -15.90 0.14
C GLY A 393 -22.02 -15.35 0.81
N TRP A 394 -22.12 -14.24 1.57
CA TRP A 394 -21.01 -13.70 2.39
C TRP A 394 -20.41 -14.76 3.33
N GLU A 395 -21.25 -15.65 3.85
CA GLU A 395 -20.88 -16.75 4.77
C GLU A 395 -19.87 -17.72 4.13
N ARG A 396 -19.81 -17.77 2.80
CA ARG A 396 -18.94 -18.70 2.06
C ARG A 396 -17.55 -18.13 1.80
N TYR A 397 -17.21 -16.98 2.38
CA TYR A 397 -15.91 -16.33 2.27
C TYR A 397 -15.22 -16.27 3.63
N ARG A 398 -13.88 -16.38 3.63
CA ARG A 398 -13.05 -16.34 4.83
C ARG A 398 -12.62 -14.91 5.11
N TRP A 399 -13.45 -14.16 5.83
CA TRP A 399 -13.20 -12.77 6.18
C TRP A 399 -12.11 -12.62 7.24
N LYS A 400 -11.26 -11.61 7.07
CA LYS A 400 -10.13 -11.30 7.94
C LYS A 400 -9.93 -9.79 8.00
N VAL A 401 -9.60 -9.30 9.20
CA VAL A 401 -9.18 -7.92 9.41
C VAL A 401 -7.66 -7.91 9.59
N TYR A 402 -6.97 -7.22 8.69
CA TYR A 402 -5.57 -6.86 8.88
C TYR A 402 -5.51 -5.60 9.72
N ARG A 403 -4.67 -5.62 10.76
CA ARG A 403 -4.44 -4.49 11.65
C ARG A 403 -2.95 -4.27 11.82
N PHE A 404 -2.50 -3.05 11.59
CA PHE A 404 -1.16 -2.63 11.95
C PHE A 404 -1.18 -1.20 12.48
N SER A 405 -0.24 -0.93 13.39
CA SER A 405 -0.01 0.38 13.98
C SER A 405 1.39 0.85 13.64
N VAL A 406 1.51 2.12 13.27
CA VAL A 406 2.76 2.75 12.87
C VAL A 406 2.93 4.06 13.61
N ASN A 407 4.11 4.25 14.19
CA ASN A 407 4.53 5.52 14.76
C ASN A 407 5.31 6.27 13.68
N PRO A 408 4.83 7.42 13.18
CA PRO A 408 5.56 8.20 12.18
C PRO A 408 6.90 8.68 12.74
N ALA A 409 8.01 8.22 12.17
CA ALA A 409 9.35 8.47 12.72
C ALA A 409 9.80 9.94 12.58
N ASN A 410 9.16 10.71 11.69
CA ASN A 410 9.63 12.02 11.26
C ASN A 410 8.74 13.19 11.73
N LEU A 411 7.71 12.90 12.53
CA LEU A 411 6.76 13.91 13.04
C LEU A 411 7.12 14.42 14.43
N ALA A 412 7.64 13.55 15.30
CA ALA A 412 7.99 13.93 16.65
C ALA A 412 9.17 14.91 16.68
N SER A 413 9.02 16.02 17.39
CA SER A 413 10.15 16.82 17.86
C SER A 413 10.80 16.08 19.03
N THR A 414 11.51 14.99 18.78
CA THR A 414 12.41 14.45 19.81
C THR A 414 13.60 15.40 19.92
N LEU A 415 13.51 16.34 20.86
CA LEU A 415 14.68 16.90 21.54
C LEU A 415 15.09 15.96 22.66
#